data_AF-A0ABD3RET2-F1
#
_entry.id   AF-A0ABD3RET2-F1
#
_cell.length_a   1.000
_cell.length_b   1.000
_cell.length_c   1.000
_cell.angle_alpha   90.00
_cell.angle_beta   90.00
_cell.angle_gamma   90.00
#
_symmetry.space_group_name_H-M   'P 1'
#
loop_
_entity.id
_entity.type
_entity.pdbx_description
1 polymer ?
#
loop_
_entity_poly.entity_id
_entity_poly.type
_entity_poly.pdbx_seq_one_letter_code
_entity_poly.pdbx_strand_id
1 'polypeptide(L)'
;MPPCKVRAANRSRTLRRMSSSSSFSSSSAPCPSSHVVDACRRIMIERAGGMKQRASSGTPLTTDEIRDVINSLRNITPVSSTAKTTTTMTTTTTTTTTTTNDDIDDDDGDVDWDALGELLSDVAHVSHGDWHIGEIDRTIVDGRVDVGVGGGGGTRTRQLFERVLHEGNWDGALAHAASVNDDQRSTIGAGGMSRRPWAVLVTGVNGIRKTTSVYQPWFTDVLGEALVGPSSSSSSSSSSSSSTGVAQFPSRGDLPNGHNSFFRQLDHIISTVCNEDFSLLYALAGAQIGNYDRDGGVGEEKNDDATTNTTTIGDVDDDPPPPNEDLIKTYTNLKASIFARYRTLAELLGVMLLDEARNANINFMCETSGRDVAMFRYLNHFFPPGEGGGGYNKLALHFTINDLSYAMTSVDERMTREINLGKAAIETGDVVEVIYANLGGPYGSEALRKVQEDSDRVWDEVVMRGGGGIGDDWYKASMRINAHSDKPWTIQAVRPDGSFGREYAFGEPRTV
;
A
#
# COMPACT_ATOMS: atom_id res chain seq x y z
N MET A 1 -14.71 0.20 -9.31
CA MET A 1 -15.37 1.51 -9.26
C MET A 1 -14.32 2.57 -9.54
N PRO A 2 -14.56 3.52 -10.47
CA PRO A 2 -13.65 4.66 -10.59
C PRO A 2 -13.55 5.36 -9.23
N PRO A 3 -12.39 5.98 -8.89
CA PRO A 3 -12.25 6.82 -7.70
C PRO A 3 -13.47 7.73 -7.59
N CYS A 4 -14.01 7.97 -6.39
CA CYS A 4 -15.29 8.63 -6.21
C CYS A 4 -15.28 10.04 -6.84
N LYS A 5 -15.58 10.14 -8.15
CA LYS A 5 -15.51 11.38 -8.94
C LYS A 5 -16.47 12.43 -8.37
N VAL A 6 -17.53 11.96 -7.72
CA VAL A 6 -18.52 12.79 -7.01
C VAL A 6 -17.86 13.61 -5.89
N ARG A 7 -16.79 13.10 -5.25
CA ARG A 7 -16.05 13.83 -4.20
C ARG A 7 -14.92 14.71 -4.74
N ALA A 8 -14.37 14.39 -5.92
CA ALA A 8 -13.30 15.19 -6.53
C ALA A 8 -13.75 16.64 -6.84
N ALA A 9 -15.00 16.83 -7.28
CA ALA A 9 -15.55 18.15 -7.61
C ALA A 9 -15.62 19.12 -6.41
N ASN A 10 -15.61 18.61 -5.17
CA ASN A 10 -15.70 19.41 -3.94
C ASN A 10 -14.34 19.64 -3.26
N ARG A 11 -13.23 19.25 -3.91
CA ARG A 11 -11.88 19.46 -3.39
C ARG A 11 -11.34 20.80 -3.87
N SER A 12 -10.56 21.46 -3.02
CA SER A 12 -9.81 22.65 -3.45
C SER A 12 -8.87 22.27 -4.60
N ARG A 13 -8.65 23.19 -5.54
CA ARG A 13 -7.62 23.02 -6.56
C ARG A 13 -6.26 23.18 -5.88
N THR A 14 -5.71 22.06 -5.42
CA THR A 14 -4.78 22.02 -4.29
C THR A 14 -3.34 21.75 -4.64
N LEU A 15 -3.09 21.10 -5.78
CA LEU A 15 -1.72 20.94 -6.24
C LEU A 15 -1.11 22.33 -6.32
N ARG A 16 -0.08 22.55 -5.50
CA ARG A 16 0.74 23.75 -5.58
C ARG A 16 1.09 23.82 -7.06
N ARG A 17 0.55 24.82 -7.79
CA ARG A 17 1.03 25.11 -9.14
C ARG A 17 2.52 25.22 -8.91
N MET A 18 3.32 24.23 -9.32
CA MET A 18 4.74 24.34 -9.01
C MET A 18 5.10 25.64 -9.69
N SER A 19 5.48 26.65 -8.91
CA SER A 19 5.61 28.01 -9.44
C SER A 19 6.74 28.09 -10.48
N SER A 20 7.43 26.97 -10.69
CA SER A 20 8.42 26.63 -11.70
C SER A 20 7.93 25.64 -12.78
N SER A 21 6.74 25.03 -12.70
CA SER A 21 6.13 24.22 -13.80
C SER A 21 5.73 25.08 -15.00
N SER A 22 5.46 26.36 -14.81
CA SER A 22 5.24 27.29 -15.92
C SER A 22 6.47 27.37 -16.85
N SER A 23 7.67 26.99 -16.37
CA SER A 23 8.86 26.81 -17.19
C SER A 23 8.88 25.50 -17.98
N PHE A 24 8.09 24.50 -17.60
CA PHE A 24 8.13 23.14 -18.18
C PHE A 24 6.88 22.75 -18.98
N SER A 25 5.72 23.39 -18.75
CA SER A 25 4.42 22.91 -19.26
C SER A 25 3.68 23.86 -20.21
N SER A 26 4.37 24.76 -20.92
CA SER A 26 3.70 25.49 -22.01
C SER A 26 3.50 24.54 -23.19
N SER A 27 2.28 24.00 -23.31
CA SER A 27 1.83 23.10 -24.39
C SER A 27 1.89 23.70 -25.80
N SER A 28 2.31 24.96 -25.92
CA SER A 28 2.54 25.67 -27.17
C SER A 28 3.99 26.16 -27.35
N ALA A 29 4.89 25.86 -26.42
CA ALA A 29 6.30 26.24 -26.52
C ALA A 29 7.14 25.18 -27.23
N PRO A 30 8.20 25.59 -27.95
CA PRO A 30 9.15 24.66 -28.56
C PRO A 30 9.69 23.67 -27.51
N CYS A 31 9.94 22.43 -27.95
CA CYS A 31 10.38 21.30 -27.12
C CYS A 31 11.39 21.69 -26.04
N PRO A 32 11.31 21.08 -24.84
CA PRO A 32 12.31 21.30 -23.80
C PRO A 32 13.69 20.98 -24.35
N SER A 33 14.62 21.94 -24.24
CA SER A 33 16.00 21.75 -24.72
C SER A 33 16.66 20.57 -24.02
N SER A 34 17.70 19.97 -24.60
CA SER A 34 18.51 18.92 -23.95
C SER A 34 18.94 19.30 -22.52
N HIS A 35 19.22 20.59 -22.30
CA HIS A 35 19.50 21.16 -20.98
C HIS A 35 18.38 20.95 -19.94
N VAL A 36 17.10 20.95 -20.36
CA VAL A 36 15.96 20.69 -19.47
C VAL A 36 15.93 19.23 -19.06
N VAL A 37 16.12 18.29 -19.99
CA VAL A 37 16.19 16.85 -19.70
C VAL A 37 17.32 16.54 -18.72
N ASP A 38 18.51 17.08 -18.98
CA ASP A 38 19.67 16.91 -18.10
C ASP A 38 19.46 17.54 -16.72
N ALA A 39 18.76 18.68 -16.65
CA ALA A 39 18.38 19.30 -15.39
C ALA A 39 17.39 18.43 -14.61
N CYS A 40 16.34 17.91 -15.26
CA CYS A 40 15.37 17.02 -14.64
C CYS A 40 16.03 15.75 -14.11
N ARG A 41 16.87 15.10 -14.92
CA ARG A 41 17.61 13.90 -14.52
C ARG A 41 18.49 14.17 -13.29
N ARG A 42 19.23 15.27 -13.29
CA ARG A 42 20.09 15.68 -12.16
C ARG A 42 19.28 15.95 -10.89
N ILE A 43 18.16 16.66 -11.00
CA ILE A 43 17.25 16.89 -9.87
C ILE A 43 16.77 15.57 -9.27
N MET A 44 16.38 14.60 -10.11
CA MET A 44 15.95 13.29 -9.63
C MET A 44 17.07 12.57 -8.86
N ILE A 45 18.29 12.56 -9.41
CA ILE A 45 19.46 11.91 -8.78
C ILE A 45 19.81 12.57 -7.45
N GLU A 46 19.89 13.91 -7.41
CA GLU A 46 20.23 14.67 -6.20
C GLU A 46 19.18 14.49 -5.09
N ARG A 47 17.89 14.57 -5.43
CA ARG A 47 16.80 14.33 -4.47
C ARG A 47 16.83 12.88 -3.97
N ALA A 48 17.01 11.90 -4.86
CA ALA A 48 17.08 10.50 -4.50
C ALA A 48 18.23 10.23 -3.52
N GLY A 49 19.42 10.79 -3.79
CA GLY A 49 20.59 10.68 -2.92
C GLY A 49 20.35 11.30 -1.54
N GLY A 50 19.85 12.54 -1.50
CA GLY A 50 19.59 13.25 -0.24
C GLY A 50 18.54 12.57 0.64
N MET A 51 17.41 12.13 0.06
CA MET A 51 16.36 11.41 0.78
C MET A 51 16.86 10.07 1.32
N LYS A 52 17.59 9.29 0.50
CA LYS A 52 18.14 7.99 0.92
C LYS A 52 19.14 8.14 2.05
N GLN A 53 20.04 9.12 1.96
CA GLN A 53 21.01 9.41 3.01
C GLN A 53 20.29 9.71 4.33
N ARG A 54 19.35 10.67 4.34
CA ARG A 54 18.60 11.05 5.55
C ARG A 54 17.77 9.91 6.13
N ALA A 55 17.17 9.07 5.28
CA ALA A 55 16.46 7.87 5.72
C ALA A 55 17.40 6.88 6.42
N SER A 56 18.57 6.61 5.82
CA SER A 56 19.55 5.67 6.38
C SER A 56 20.21 6.16 7.67
N SER A 57 20.34 7.48 7.85
CA SER A 57 20.90 8.08 9.07
C SER A 57 19.84 8.35 10.16
N GLY A 58 18.58 7.98 9.93
CA GLY A 58 17.49 8.27 10.88
C GLY A 58 17.31 9.77 11.14
N THR A 59 17.64 10.63 10.17
CA THR A 59 17.55 12.08 10.36
C THR A 59 16.09 12.52 10.42
N PRO A 60 15.70 13.38 11.38
CA PRO A 60 14.36 13.97 11.44
C PRO A 60 13.89 14.55 10.10
N LEU A 61 12.57 14.57 9.88
CA LEU A 61 12.00 15.27 8.72
C LEU A 61 12.33 16.75 8.81
N THR A 62 12.67 17.37 7.67
CA THR A 62 12.88 18.81 7.62
C THR A 62 11.54 19.54 7.71
N THR A 63 11.56 20.82 8.09
CA THR A 63 10.34 21.66 8.08
C THR A 63 9.64 21.68 6.72
N ASP A 64 10.41 21.62 5.62
CA ASP A 64 9.86 21.57 4.27
C ASP A 64 9.19 20.22 3.98
N GLU A 65 9.82 19.10 4.36
CA GLU A 65 9.23 17.76 4.22
C GLU A 65 7.94 17.62 5.03
N ILE A 66 7.92 18.11 6.28
CA ILE A 66 6.70 18.12 7.11
C ILE A 66 5.61 18.96 6.47
N ARG A 67 5.96 20.15 5.96
CA ARG A 67 5.00 21.02 5.27
C ARG A 67 4.44 20.35 4.01
N ASP A 68 5.27 19.65 3.24
CA ASP A 68 4.85 18.96 2.02
C ASP A 68 3.91 17.79 2.34
N VAL A 69 4.13 17.08 3.45
CA VAL A 69 3.19 16.06 3.97
C VAL A 69 1.87 16.70 4.39
N ILE A 70 1.89 17.78 5.19
CA ILE A 70 0.67 18.49 5.61
C ILE A 70 -0.11 19.00 4.40
N ASN A 71 0.58 19.58 3.41
CA ASN A 71 -0.06 20.01 2.17
C ASN A 71 -0.66 18.82 1.43
N SER A 72 0.07 17.70 1.31
CA SER A 72 -0.43 16.47 0.69
C SER A 72 -1.74 16.00 1.34
N LEU A 73 -1.85 16.04 2.67
CA LEU A 73 -3.08 15.70 3.40
C LEU A 73 -4.19 16.74 3.17
N ARG A 74 -3.87 18.03 3.24
CA ARG A 74 -4.83 19.12 2.92
C ARG A 74 -5.36 19.03 1.49
N ASN A 75 -4.56 18.53 0.55
CA ASN A 75 -4.94 18.41 -0.84
C ASN A 75 -6.13 17.47 -1.05
N ILE A 76 -6.29 16.49 -0.16
CA ILE A 76 -7.34 15.46 -0.22
C ILE A 76 -8.45 15.66 0.80
N THR A 77 -8.28 16.53 1.80
CA THR A 77 -9.32 16.90 2.76
C THR A 77 -10.41 17.75 2.08
N PRO A 78 -11.71 17.46 2.29
CA PRO A 78 -12.80 18.31 1.81
C PRO A 78 -12.63 19.75 2.28
N VAL A 79 -12.97 20.71 1.42
CA VAL A 79 -13.16 22.09 1.86
C VAL A 79 -14.47 22.11 2.62
N SER A 80 -14.47 22.55 3.88
CA SER A 80 -15.72 22.74 4.60
C SER A 80 -16.57 23.75 3.83
N SER A 81 -17.74 23.32 3.34
CA SER A 81 -18.66 24.17 2.57
C SER A 81 -19.28 25.28 3.41
N THR A 82 -19.00 25.32 4.72
CA THR A 82 -19.31 26.43 5.63
C THR A 82 -18.35 27.61 5.47
N ALA A 83 -17.89 27.89 4.23
CA ALA A 83 -17.51 29.25 3.89
C ALA A 83 -18.73 30.12 4.14
N LYS A 84 -18.81 30.68 5.37
CA LYS A 84 -19.81 31.65 5.80
C LYS A 84 -19.95 32.58 4.63
N THR A 85 -21.10 32.55 3.97
CA THR A 85 -21.45 33.59 3.03
C THR A 85 -21.40 34.84 3.87
N THR A 86 -20.31 35.59 3.77
CA THR A 86 -20.15 36.90 4.38
C THR A 86 -21.12 37.78 3.62
N THR A 87 -22.40 37.60 3.90
CA THR A 87 -23.46 38.51 3.54
C THR A 87 -23.04 39.80 4.21
N THR A 88 -22.52 40.70 3.39
CA THR A 88 -22.17 42.04 3.79
C THR A 88 -23.49 42.71 4.15
N MET A 89 -23.91 42.54 5.41
CA MET A 89 -25.09 43.20 5.93
C MET A 89 -24.76 44.68 5.98
N THR A 90 -25.36 45.41 5.05
CA THR A 90 -25.34 46.86 5.05
C THR A 90 -26.11 47.32 6.29
N THR A 91 -25.43 48.11 7.11
CA THR A 91 -25.82 48.61 8.41
C THR A 91 -27.23 49.21 8.40
N THR A 92 -28.14 48.68 9.23
CA THR A 92 -29.22 49.51 9.82
C THR A 92 -29.49 49.04 11.23
N THR A 93 -29.16 49.92 12.17
CA THR A 93 -29.34 49.86 13.62
C THR A 93 -30.78 49.53 14.00
N THR A 94 -31.01 48.58 14.93
CA THR A 94 -31.90 48.69 16.12
C THR A 94 -31.91 47.38 16.96
N THR A 95 -31.30 47.46 18.14
CA THR A 95 -31.74 47.03 19.49
C THR A 95 -32.53 45.71 19.72
N THR A 96 -31.84 44.78 20.42
CA THR A 96 -32.28 43.89 21.53
C THR A 96 -33.42 42.88 21.31
N THR A 97 -33.13 41.57 21.37
CA THR A 97 -33.63 40.67 22.44
C THR A 97 -32.86 39.34 22.48
N THR A 98 -32.59 38.90 23.71
CA THR A 98 -32.04 37.64 24.18
C THR A 98 -32.76 36.40 23.60
N THR A 99 -32.02 35.45 23.05
CA THR A 99 -32.46 34.04 22.98
C THR A 99 -31.21 33.16 22.98
N THR A 100 -31.13 32.29 23.98
CA THR A 100 -30.16 31.20 24.13
C THR A 100 -30.40 30.20 23.00
N ASN A 101 -29.60 30.29 21.94
CA ASN A 101 -29.41 29.15 21.07
C ASN A 101 -28.33 28.29 21.72
N ASP A 102 -28.72 27.07 22.08
CA ASP A 102 -27.81 25.93 22.07
C ASP A 102 -27.31 25.79 20.63
N ASP A 103 -26.34 26.62 20.26
CA ASP A 103 -25.48 26.38 19.12
C ASP A 103 -24.75 25.09 19.48
N ILE A 104 -25.27 23.97 18.97
CA ILE A 104 -24.46 22.78 18.77
C ILE A 104 -23.32 23.27 17.89
N ASP A 105 -22.21 23.62 18.52
CA ASP A 105 -20.93 23.72 17.87
C ASP A 105 -20.74 22.35 17.22
N ASP A 106 -21.11 22.26 15.94
CA ASP A 106 -20.53 21.33 14.98
C ASP A 106 -19.04 21.70 14.92
N ASP A 107 -18.32 21.43 16.02
CA ASP A 107 -16.88 21.31 16.10
C ASP A 107 -16.54 20.08 15.28
N ASP A 108 -16.67 20.26 13.98
CA ASP A 108 -16.62 19.26 12.93
C ASP A 108 -15.15 18.90 12.75
N GLY A 109 -14.60 18.30 13.82
CA GLY A 109 -13.23 17.83 14.07
C GLY A 109 -12.22 18.30 13.04
N ASP A 110 -11.87 19.58 13.07
CA ASP A 110 -10.82 20.06 12.19
C ASP A 110 -9.50 19.42 12.58
N VAL A 111 -8.74 18.96 11.59
CA VAL A 111 -7.45 18.33 11.86
C VAL A 111 -6.52 19.40 12.40
N ASP A 112 -5.99 19.22 13.62
CA ASP A 112 -4.96 20.09 14.17
C ASP A 112 -3.64 19.88 13.41
N TRP A 113 -3.47 20.65 12.34
CA TRP A 113 -2.31 20.56 11.46
C TRP A 113 -1.00 20.93 12.15
N ASP A 114 -1.05 21.78 13.18
CA ASP A 114 0.14 22.18 13.93
C ASP A 114 0.56 21.04 14.87
N ALA A 115 -0.40 20.46 15.61
CA ALA A 115 -0.14 19.29 16.45
C ALA A 115 0.32 18.06 15.64
N LEU A 116 -0.22 17.89 14.42
CA LEU A 116 0.28 16.88 13.47
C LEU A 116 1.71 17.21 13.04
N GLY A 117 2.01 18.47 12.68
CA GLY A 117 3.36 18.87 12.30
C GLY A 117 4.41 18.61 13.38
N GLU A 118 4.09 18.93 14.63
CA GLU A 118 4.91 18.59 15.79
C GLU A 118 5.11 17.08 15.93
N LEU A 119 4.02 16.30 15.85
CA LEU A 119 4.09 14.85 15.90
C LEU A 119 5.04 14.30 14.82
N LEU A 120 4.89 14.77 13.58
CA LEU A 120 5.73 14.33 12.47
C LEU A 120 7.20 14.67 12.68
N SER A 121 7.50 15.84 13.24
CA SER A 121 8.87 16.24 13.60
C SER A 121 9.49 15.24 14.59
N ASP A 122 8.71 14.85 15.60
CA ASP A 122 9.21 14.08 16.73
C ASP A 122 9.39 12.60 16.42
N VAL A 123 8.44 11.97 15.70
CA VAL A 123 8.43 10.49 15.58
C VAL A 123 8.58 9.95 14.16
N ALA A 124 8.34 10.75 13.12
CA ALA A 124 8.28 10.22 11.74
C ALA A 124 9.63 9.73 11.18
N HIS A 125 10.73 9.93 11.89
CA HIS A 125 12.07 9.46 11.53
C HIS A 125 12.54 8.23 12.33
N VAL A 126 11.83 7.87 13.41
CA VAL A 126 12.20 6.76 14.30
C VAL A 126 11.73 5.44 13.70
N SER A 127 12.64 4.52 13.39
CA SER A 127 12.28 3.22 12.82
C SER A 127 11.28 2.46 13.71
N HIS A 128 10.31 1.78 13.10
CA HIS A 128 9.37 0.92 13.82
C HIS A 128 10.03 -0.22 14.60
N GLY A 129 11.27 -0.59 14.26
CA GLY A 129 12.08 -1.53 15.04
C GLY A 129 12.63 -0.94 16.35
N ASP A 130 12.72 0.38 16.43
CA ASP A 130 13.25 1.14 17.56
C ASP A 130 12.15 1.85 18.37
N TRP A 131 10.89 1.68 17.97
CA TRP A 131 9.76 2.16 18.78
C TRP A 131 9.81 1.44 20.13
N HIS A 132 10.21 2.16 21.17
CA HIS A 132 10.09 1.68 22.53
C HIS A 132 8.61 1.41 22.78
N ILE A 133 8.29 0.15 23.04
CA ILE A 133 6.96 -0.50 23.02
C ILE A 133 5.93 0.10 24.01
N GLY A 134 6.18 1.28 24.59
CA GLY A 134 5.22 2.07 25.36
C GLY A 134 5.36 3.59 25.24
N GLU A 135 6.29 4.12 24.42
CA GLU A 135 6.50 5.58 24.29
C GLU A 135 5.80 6.20 23.09
N ILE A 136 5.61 5.44 22.00
CA ILE A 136 4.57 5.78 21.00
C ILE A 136 3.25 5.28 21.58
N ASP A 137 2.91 5.87 22.72
CA ASP A 137 1.68 5.61 23.43
C ASP A 137 0.52 6.04 22.54
N ARG A 138 -0.57 5.28 22.61
CA ARG A 138 -1.86 5.59 21.96
C ARG A 138 -2.22 7.07 22.14
N THR A 139 -1.88 7.67 23.29
CA THR A 139 -2.07 9.09 23.60
C THR A 139 -1.44 10.08 22.60
N ILE A 140 -0.31 9.76 21.97
CA ILE A 140 0.34 10.64 20.99
C ILE A 140 -0.49 10.74 19.69
N VAL A 141 -1.19 9.65 19.36
CA VAL A 141 -1.92 9.46 18.11
C VAL A 141 -3.42 9.76 18.31
N ASP A 142 -4.02 9.18 19.35
CA ASP A 142 -5.43 9.32 19.74
C ASP A 142 -5.77 10.74 20.20
N GLY A 143 -4.81 11.49 20.73
CA GLY A 143 -5.02 12.86 21.19
C GLY A 143 -4.95 13.94 20.09
N ARG A 144 -4.44 13.61 18.90
CA ARG A 144 -4.08 14.62 17.88
C ARG A 144 -4.68 14.37 16.49
N VAL A 145 -5.01 13.13 16.13
CA VAL A 145 -5.65 12.81 14.85
C VAL A 145 -6.69 11.70 15.07
N ASP A 146 -7.96 12.09 15.21
CA ASP A 146 -9.06 11.11 15.25
C ASP A 146 -9.27 10.50 13.86
N VAL A 147 -8.92 9.21 13.73
CA VAL A 147 -9.05 8.48 12.46
C VAL A 147 -10.46 7.96 12.24
N GLY A 148 -11.25 7.80 13.31
CA GLY A 148 -12.69 7.69 13.21
C GLY A 148 -13.23 6.71 12.14
N VAL A 149 -12.55 5.59 11.88
CA VAL A 149 -12.96 4.73 10.76
C VAL A 149 -14.17 3.86 11.14
N GLY A 150 -14.33 3.55 12.42
CA GLY A 150 -15.46 2.77 12.95
C GLY A 150 -16.70 3.63 13.16
N GLY A 151 -17.73 3.42 12.32
CA GLY A 151 -19.15 3.71 12.55
C GLY A 151 -19.61 5.15 12.81
N GLY A 152 -18.83 5.97 13.51
CA GLY A 152 -19.16 7.31 13.95
C GLY A 152 -18.08 8.35 13.70
N GLY A 153 -16.92 7.98 13.14
CA GLY A 153 -15.93 9.00 12.86
C GLY A 153 -16.20 9.79 11.58
N GLY A 154 -15.64 11.00 11.59
CA GLY A 154 -15.96 12.04 10.63
C GLY A 154 -15.72 11.59 9.19
N THR A 155 -16.61 12.02 8.30
CA THR A 155 -16.51 11.80 6.84
C THR A 155 -15.16 12.24 6.25
N ARG A 156 -14.46 13.17 6.93
CA ARG A 156 -13.14 13.70 6.56
C ARG A 156 -12.03 12.66 6.66
N THR A 157 -11.89 11.94 7.77
CA THR A 157 -10.76 11.01 7.91
C THR A 157 -10.89 9.79 7.00
N ARG A 158 -12.13 9.33 6.79
CA ARG A 158 -12.41 8.30 5.79
C ARG A 158 -12.02 8.74 4.38
N GLN A 159 -12.11 10.04 4.07
CA GLN A 159 -11.64 10.58 2.80
C GLN A 159 -10.11 10.66 2.73
N LEU A 160 -9.43 10.99 3.83
CA LEU A 160 -7.97 10.99 3.90
C LEU A 160 -7.39 9.64 3.51
N PHE A 161 -8.03 8.56 3.96
CA PHE A 161 -7.64 7.19 3.67
C PHE A 161 -8.51 6.52 2.61
N GLU A 162 -9.21 7.27 1.75
CA GLU A 162 -10.22 6.72 0.82
C GLU A 162 -9.67 5.53 0.03
N ARG A 163 -8.54 5.70 -0.67
CA ARG A 163 -7.90 4.64 -1.46
C ARG A 163 -7.49 3.46 -0.58
N VAL A 164 -6.90 3.73 0.58
CA VAL A 164 -6.41 2.69 1.50
C VAL A 164 -7.58 1.83 2.00
N LEU A 165 -8.68 2.47 2.43
CA LEU A 165 -9.86 1.79 2.97
C LEU A 165 -10.65 1.08 1.88
N HIS A 166 -10.84 1.71 0.72
CA HIS A 166 -11.61 1.16 -0.38
C HIS A 166 -10.88 -0.01 -1.05
N GLU A 167 -9.66 0.21 -1.56
CA GLU A 167 -8.89 -0.84 -2.25
C GLU A 167 -8.44 -1.93 -1.28
N GLY A 168 -8.24 -1.57 0.00
CA GLY A 168 -7.98 -2.51 1.09
C GLY A 168 -9.19 -3.30 1.56
N ASN A 169 -10.41 -3.06 1.04
CA ASN A 169 -11.63 -3.77 1.44
C ASN A 169 -12.00 -3.64 2.94
N TRP A 170 -11.86 -2.44 3.51
CA TRP A 170 -12.27 -2.17 4.90
C TRP A 170 -13.73 -2.55 5.16
N ASP A 171 -14.65 -2.09 4.30
CA ASP A 171 -16.09 -2.30 4.51
C ASP A 171 -16.49 -3.77 4.40
N GLY A 172 -15.87 -4.52 3.48
CA GLY A 172 -16.11 -5.96 3.36
C GLY A 172 -15.61 -6.73 4.59
N ALA A 173 -14.45 -6.34 5.13
CA ALA A 173 -13.93 -6.90 6.37
C ALA A 173 -14.81 -6.59 7.58
N LEU A 174 -15.32 -5.36 7.67
CA LEU A 174 -16.24 -4.92 8.72
C LEU A 174 -17.58 -5.66 8.64
N ALA A 175 -18.15 -5.78 7.44
CA ALA A 175 -19.38 -6.54 7.21
C ALA A 175 -19.20 -8.03 7.56
N HIS A 176 -18.05 -8.61 7.22
CA HIS A 176 -17.72 -9.98 7.61
C HIS A 176 -17.65 -10.12 9.13
N ALA A 177 -16.94 -9.22 9.82
CA ALA A 177 -16.84 -9.25 11.28
C ALA A 177 -18.22 -9.14 11.95
N ALA A 178 -19.11 -8.27 11.45
CA ALA A 178 -20.47 -8.13 11.95
C ALA A 178 -21.35 -9.37 11.68
N SER A 179 -21.08 -10.12 10.60
CA SER A 179 -21.81 -11.37 10.28
C SER A 179 -21.43 -12.55 11.18
N VAL A 180 -20.28 -12.49 11.84
CA VAL A 180 -19.84 -13.50 12.81
C VAL A 180 -20.50 -13.18 14.15
N ASN A 181 -21.66 -13.80 14.41
CA ASN A 181 -22.43 -13.64 15.66
C ASN A 181 -21.55 -13.76 16.91
N ASP A 182 -21.76 -12.89 17.90
CA ASP A 182 -21.00 -12.90 19.17
C ASP A 182 -21.08 -14.25 19.92
N ASP A 183 -22.21 -14.94 19.84
CA ASP A 183 -22.40 -16.29 20.43
C ASP A 183 -21.43 -17.34 19.83
N GLN A 184 -21.03 -17.16 18.57
CA GLN A 184 -20.07 -18.04 17.89
C GLN A 184 -18.61 -17.67 18.18
N ARG A 185 -18.34 -16.47 18.71
CA ARG A 185 -16.98 -16.07 19.12
C ARG A 185 -16.61 -16.65 20.48
N SER A 186 -17.57 -16.69 21.41
CA SER A 186 -17.39 -17.17 22.78
C SER A 186 -17.41 -18.69 22.91
N THR A 187 -18.18 -19.38 22.07
CA THR A 187 -18.22 -20.85 22.08
C THR A 187 -16.92 -21.41 21.52
N ILE A 188 -16.10 -21.99 22.40
CA ILE A 188 -15.05 -22.93 22.01
C ILE A 188 -15.77 -24.04 21.24
N GLY A 189 -15.66 -24.03 19.90
CA GLY A 189 -16.33 -25.02 19.06
C GLY A 189 -15.92 -26.44 19.45
N ALA A 190 -16.63 -27.45 18.96
CA ALA A 190 -16.34 -28.86 19.24
C ALA A 190 -14.90 -29.31 18.87
N GLY A 191 -14.11 -28.46 18.23
CA GLY A 191 -12.68 -28.62 17.93
C GLY A 191 -11.72 -27.69 18.69
N GLY A 192 -12.16 -26.98 19.74
CA GLY A 192 -11.26 -26.19 20.59
C GLY A 192 -10.82 -24.81 20.04
N MET A 193 -11.10 -24.49 18.77
CA MET A 193 -10.77 -23.18 18.20
C MET A 193 -11.91 -22.18 18.36
N SER A 194 -11.63 -21.06 19.02
CA SER A 194 -12.48 -19.87 18.97
C SER A 194 -12.40 -19.25 17.58
N ARG A 195 -13.54 -18.79 17.04
CA ARG A 195 -13.64 -18.00 15.79
C ARG A 195 -13.06 -16.61 15.98
N ARG A 196 -11.74 -16.55 16.12
CA ARG A 196 -10.96 -15.33 16.28
C ARG A 196 -10.67 -14.70 14.92
N PRO A 197 -10.64 -13.36 14.83
CA PRO A 197 -10.19 -12.69 13.62
C PRO A 197 -8.71 -13.01 13.33
N TRP A 198 -8.30 -12.82 12.09
CA TRP A 198 -6.96 -13.12 11.60
C TRP A 198 -6.09 -11.87 11.47
N ALA A 199 -4.83 -11.97 11.86
CA ALA A 199 -3.77 -11.02 11.56
C ALA A 199 -2.76 -11.72 10.65
N VAL A 200 -2.72 -11.30 9.39
CA VAL A 200 -1.98 -11.99 8.33
C VAL A 200 -0.79 -11.14 7.87
N LEU A 201 0.40 -11.75 7.86
CA LEU A 201 1.58 -11.19 7.23
C LEU A 201 1.80 -11.83 5.87
N VAL A 202 1.73 -11.05 4.80
CA VAL A 202 1.95 -11.48 3.43
C VAL A 202 3.39 -11.15 3.02
N THR A 203 4.21 -12.17 2.74
CA THR A 203 5.63 -12.03 2.38
C THR A 203 5.92 -12.55 0.97
N GLY A 204 7.07 -12.15 0.43
CA GLY A 204 7.54 -12.50 -0.92
C GLY A 204 7.88 -11.27 -1.75
N VAL A 205 8.45 -11.49 -2.94
CA VAL A 205 8.93 -10.40 -3.81
C VAL A 205 7.79 -9.60 -4.44
N ASN A 206 8.10 -8.42 -4.97
CA ASN A 206 7.17 -7.64 -5.78
C ASN A 206 7.01 -8.26 -7.18
N GLY A 207 5.93 -7.91 -7.88
CA GLY A 207 5.69 -8.40 -9.26
C GLY A 207 5.04 -9.78 -9.36
N ILE A 208 4.89 -10.50 -8.25
CA ILE A 208 4.32 -11.85 -8.23
C ILE A 208 2.82 -11.87 -7.87
N ARG A 209 2.09 -10.78 -8.09
CA ARG A 209 0.62 -10.73 -7.91
C ARG A 209 0.12 -11.10 -6.49
N LYS A 210 0.90 -10.90 -5.42
CA LYS A 210 0.54 -11.27 -4.03
C LYS A 210 -0.85 -10.75 -3.62
N THR A 211 -1.07 -9.44 -3.78
CA THR A 211 -2.34 -8.79 -3.47
C THR A 211 -3.47 -9.37 -4.33
N THR A 212 -3.25 -9.61 -5.63
CA THR A 212 -4.26 -10.19 -6.51
C THR A 212 -4.62 -11.63 -6.12
N SER A 213 -3.64 -12.42 -5.68
CA SER A 213 -3.82 -13.82 -5.26
C SER A 213 -4.84 -13.96 -4.13
N VAL A 214 -4.81 -13.07 -3.13
CA VAL A 214 -5.71 -13.20 -1.97
C VAL A 214 -7.19 -12.96 -2.31
N TYR A 215 -7.47 -12.32 -3.45
CA TYR A 215 -8.83 -12.10 -3.96
C TYR A 215 -9.29 -13.17 -4.96
N GLN A 216 -8.47 -14.17 -5.26
CA GLN A 216 -8.88 -15.22 -6.20
C GLN A 216 -9.89 -16.17 -5.55
N PRO A 217 -10.91 -16.65 -6.27
CA PRO A 217 -11.93 -17.55 -5.71
C PRO A 217 -11.36 -18.83 -5.10
N TRP A 218 -10.21 -19.31 -5.62
CA TRP A 218 -9.53 -20.50 -5.15
C TRP A 218 -8.59 -20.27 -3.95
N PHE A 219 -8.42 -19.03 -3.49
CA PHE A 219 -7.37 -18.68 -2.54
C PHE A 219 -7.44 -19.48 -1.23
N THR A 220 -8.63 -19.64 -0.66
CA THR A 220 -8.82 -20.40 0.59
C THR A 220 -8.60 -21.90 0.41
N ASP A 221 -8.76 -22.44 -0.81
CA ASP A 221 -8.43 -23.83 -1.11
C ASP A 221 -6.91 -24.04 -1.11
N VAL A 222 -6.17 -23.18 -1.80
CA VAL A 222 -4.69 -23.20 -1.80
C VAL A 222 -4.14 -22.98 -0.40
N LEU A 223 -4.69 -22.01 0.34
CA LEU A 223 -4.29 -21.75 1.71
C LEU A 223 -4.51 -22.96 2.62
N GLY A 224 -5.68 -23.61 2.52
CA GLY A 224 -5.98 -24.81 3.29
C GLY A 224 -5.03 -25.98 3.00
N GLU A 225 -4.57 -26.14 1.75
CA GLU A 225 -3.58 -27.15 1.39
C GLU A 225 -2.17 -26.84 1.92
N ALA A 226 -1.80 -25.56 2.02
CA ALA A 226 -0.47 -25.11 2.44
C ALA A 226 -0.32 -24.94 3.96
N LEU A 227 -1.40 -25.04 4.73
CA LEU A 227 -1.45 -24.59 6.12
C LEU A 227 -0.65 -25.51 7.05
N VAL A 228 0.25 -24.91 7.81
CA VAL A 228 1.01 -25.52 8.91
C VAL A 228 0.56 -24.86 10.21
N GLY A 229 0.18 -25.69 11.19
CA GLY A 229 -0.24 -25.22 12.51
C GLY A 229 0.93 -24.76 13.39
N PRO A 230 0.68 -23.98 14.46
CA PRO A 230 1.69 -23.58 15.43
C PRO A 230 2.40 -24.78 16.09
N SER A 231 3.70 -24.65 16.41
CA SER A 231 4.51 -25.74 16.98
C SER A 231 3.95 -26.26 18.31
N SER A 232 3.34 -25.39 19.12
CA SER A 232 2.71 -25.72 20.40
C SER A 232 1.53 -26.68 20.28
N SER A 233 0.92 -26.81 19.09
CA SER A 233 -0.17 -27.75 18.85
C SER A 233 0.29 -29.20 18.68
N SER A 234 1.60 -29.44 18.48
CA SER A 234 2.14 -30.78 18.17
C SER A 234 2.56 -31.60 19.39
N SER A 235 2.72 -30.98 20.57
CA SER A 235 3.35 -31.60 21.74
C SER A 235 2.39 -32.28 22.72
N SER A 236 1.07 -32.13 22.55
CA SER A 236 0.04 -32.67 23.47
C SER A 236 -0.53 -34.03 23.07
N SER A 237 -0.08 -34.66 21.98
CA SER A 237 -0.65 -35.89 21.42
C SER A 237 0.01 -37.21 21.86
N SER A 238 0.84 -37.21 22.91
CA SER A 238 1.69 -38.38 23.25
C SER A 238 1.16 -39.34 24.33
N SER A 239 -0.07 -39.20 24.84
CA SER A 239 -0.52 -40.09 25.94
C SER A 239 -2.03 -40.26 26.12
N SER A 240 -2.80 -40.55 25.07
CA SER A 240 -4.03 -41.35 25.22
C SER A 240 -4.50 -41.95 23.90
N SER A 241 -4.39 -43.26 23.83
CA SER A 241 -4.90 -44.14 22.78
C SER A 241 -6.43 -44.19 22.79
N SER A 242 -7.10 -43.21 22.21
CA SER A 242 -8.50 -43.36 21.80
C SER A 242 -8.91 -42.31 20.77
N SER A 243 -9.16 -42.79 19.54
CA SER A 243 -9.86 -42.14 18.42
C SER A 243 -9.35 -40.78 17.89
N THR A 244 -8.60 -40.85 16.79
CA THR A 244 -8.64 -39.89 15.64
C THR A 244 -8.62 -38.39 15.95
N GLY A 245 -7.75 -37.93 16.86
CA GLY A 245 -7.45 -36.52 17.07
C GLY A 245 -6.54 -35.94 15.99
N VAL A 246 -7.02 -35.87 14.74
CA VAL A 246 -6.37 -35.08 13.69
C VAL A 246 -6.49 -33.61 14.12
N ALA A 247 -5.36 -32.88 14.22
CA ALA A 247 -5.38 -31.45 14.50
C ALA A 247 -6.37 -30.77 13.54
N GLN A 248 -7.47 -30.26 14.09
CA GLN A 248 -8.54 -29.72 13.27
C GLN A 248 -8.12 -28.33 12.80
N PHE A 249 -7.75 -28.24 11.53
CA PHE A 249 -7.53 -26.95 10.88
C PHE A 249 -8.84 -26.16 10.79
N PRO A 250 -8.77 -24.81 10.76
CA PRO A 250 -9.93 -23.97 10.49
C PRO A 250 -10.67 -24.41 9.22
N SER A 251 -12.00 -24.29 9.23
CA SER A 251 -12.76 -24.57 8.02
C SER A 251 -12.37 -23.59 6.91
N ARG A 252 -12.48 -23.99 5.64
CA ARG A 252 -12.11 -23.12 4.50
C ARG A 252 -12.85 -21.79 4.48
N GLY A 253 -14.09 -21.75 5.01
CA GLY A 253 -14.89 -20.54 5.12
C GLY A 253 -14.42 -19.58 6.22
N ASP A 254 -13.66 -20.07 7.20
CA ASP A 254 -13.10 -19.28 8.30
C ASP A 254 -11.69 -18.74 7.99
N LEU A 255 -11.08 -19.16 6.88
CA LEU A 255 -9.75 -18.69 6.48
C LEU A 255 -9.80 -17.25 5.94
N PRO A 256 -8.79 -16.43 6.22
CA PRO A 256 -8.74 -15.06 5.75
C PRO A 256 -8.46 -15.03 4.25
N ASN A 257 -9.15 -14.16 3.53
CA ASN A 257 -8.97 -13.87 2.11
C ASN A 257 -9.26 -12.38 1.85
N GLY A 258 -9.01 -11.92 0.63
CA GLY A 258 -9.20 -10.52 0.28
C GLY A 258 -10.63 -10.02 0.46
N HIS A 259 -11.65 -10.87 0.33
CA HIS A 259 -13.06 -10.47 0.46
C HIS A 259 -13.53 -10.29 1.90
N ASN A 260 -12.89 -10.96 2.86
CA ASN A 260 -13.28 -10.94 4.28
C ASN A 260 -12.24 -10.27 5.19
N SER A 261 -11.20 -9.66 4.61
CA SER A 261 -10.08 -9.05 5.34
C SER A 261 -9.77 -7.67 4.82
N PHE A 262 -9.36 -6.78 5.73
CA PHE A 262 -8.82 -5.48 5.39
C PHE A 262 -7.34 -5.62 5.06
N PHE A 263 -6.97 -5.29 3.83
CA PHE A 263 -5.59 -5.31 3.36
C PHE A 263 -4.98 -3.91 3.45
N ARG A 264 -4.13 -3.69 4.45
CA ARG A 264 -3.35 -2.47 4.56
C ARG A 264 -2.17 -2.49 3.60
N GLN A 265 -2.22 -1.61 2.62
CA GLN A 265 -1.19 -1.42 1.61
C GLN A 265 -0.35 -0.16 1.92
N LEU A 266 0.93 -0.35 2.26
CA LEU A 266 1.83 0.74 2.67
C LEU A 266 2.06 1.75 1.54
N ASP A 267 2.15 1.29 0.30
CA ASP A 267 2.31 2.11 -0.90
C ASP A 267 1.09 3.01 -1.17
N HIS A 268 -0.11 2.58 -0.82
CA HIS A 268 -1.31 3.44 -0.87
C HIS A 268 -1.21 4.57 0.15
N ILE A 269 -0.75 4.28 1.38
CA ILE A 269 -0.53 5.33 2.39
C ILE A 269 0.55 6.30 1.94
N ILE A 270 1.70 5.80 1.46
CA ILE A 270 2.81 6.64 1.00
C ILE A 270 2.40 7.54 -0.16
N SER A 271 1.73 6.99 -1.19
CA SER A 271 1.25 7.82 -2.31
C SER A 271 0.23 8.87 -1.88
N THR A 272 -0.59 8.57 -0.88
CA THR A 272 -1.55 9.52 -0.29
C THR A 272 -0.84 10.67 0.42
N VAL A 273 0.09 10.37 1.33
CA VAL A 273 0.74 11.40 2.18
C VAL A 273 1.93 12.09 1.53
N CYS A 274 2.38 11.60 0.38
CA CYS A 274 3.48 12.17 -0.40
C CYS A 274 3.04 12.56 -1.82
N ASN A 275 1.76 12.89 -2.04
CA ASN A 275 1.24 13.18 -3.38
C ASN A 275 1.94 14.37 -4.07
N GLU A 276 2.49 15.32 -3.31
CA GLU A 276 3.35 16.39 -3.85
C GLU A 276 4.69 15.84 -4.41
N ASP A 277 5.37 14.94 -3.68
CA ASP A 277 6.61 14.31 -4.14
C ASP A 277 6.37 13.38 -5.34
N PHE A 278 5.23 12.68 -5.39
CA PHE A 278 4.82 11.90 -6.57
C PHE A 278 4.50 12.80 -7.78
N SER A 279 3.81 13.92 -7.56
CA SER A 279 3.56 14.91 -8.61
C SER A 279 4.89 15.41 -9.20
N LEU A 280 5.88 15.71 -8.36
CA LEU A 280 7.20 16.11 -8.83
C LEU A 280 7.91 14.97 -9.58
N LEU A 281 7.89 13.75 -9.05
CA LEU A 281 8.46 12.56 -9.69
C LEU A 281 7.90 12.36 -11.11
N TYR A 282 6.57 12.38 -11.25
CA TYR A 282 5.91 12.22 -12.54
C TYR A 282 6.21 13.36 -13.50
N ALA A 283 6.31 14.61 -13.02
CA ALA A 283 6.62 15.76 -13.87
C ALA A 283 8.04 15.68 -14.44
N LEU A 284 9.00 15.29 -13.59
CA LEU A 284 10.39 15.07 -13.99
C LEU A 284 10.52 13.91 -14.99
N ALA A 285 9.75 12.84 -14.81
CA ALA A 285 9.73 11.71 -15.74
C ALA A 285 9.06 12.08 -17.08
N GLY A 286 7.90 12.74 -17.03
CA GLY A 286 7.16 13.18 -18.22
C GLY A 286 7.96 14.14 -19.11
N ALA A 287 8.76 15.03 -18.50
CA ALA A 287 9.66 15.93 -19.22
C ALA A 287 10.77 15.20 -20.00
N GLN A 288 11.13 13.97 -19.60
CA GLN A 288 12.17 13.17 -20.26
C GLN A 288 11.62 12.30 -21.40
N ILE A 289 10.34 11.92 -21.36
CA ILE A 289 9.69 11.12 -22.42
C ILE A 289 9.51 11.92 -23.70
N GLY A 290 9.04 13.18 -23.59
CA GLY A 290 8.67 14.01 -24.75
C GLY A 290 9.79 14.37 -25.73
N ASN A 291 11.05 14.02 -25.42
CA ASN A 291 12.21 14.32 -26.25
C ASN A 291 12.73 13.12 -27.06
N TYR A 292 12.32 11.89 -26.74
CA TYR A 292 12.82 10.69 -27.44
C TYR A 292 12.18 10.50 -28.82
N ASP A 293 10.93 10.93 -29.00
CA ASP A 293 10.16 10.73 -30.24
C ASP A 293 10.66 11.59 -31.42
N ARG A 294 11.56 12.56 -31.18
CA ARG A 294 11.95 13.57 -32.19
C ARG A 294 13.39 13.53 -32.66
N ASP A 295 14.33 13.12 -31.82
CA ASP A 295 15.72 12.93 -32.26
C ASP A 295 15.90 11.68 -33.12
N GLY A 296 14.78 11.03 -33.49
CA GLY A 296 14.64 10.12 -34.62
C GLY A 296 15.89 9.28 -34.72
N GLY A 297 16.06 8.40 -33.71
CA GLY A 297 17.30 7.68 -33.43
C GLY A 297 18.01 7.47 -34.74
N VAL A 298 19.09 8.23 -34.94
CA VAL A 298 19.89 8.18 -36.16
C VAL A 298 20.22 6.73 -36.29
N GLY A 299 19.44 6.05 -37.13
CA GLY A 299 19.65 4.66 -37.39
C GLY A 299 21.07 4.62 -37.88
N GLU A 300 21.89 3.82 -37.22
CA GLU A 300 22.78 3.00 -38.04
C GLU A 300 21.90 2.48 -39.16
N GLU A 301 22.08 3.03 -40.36
CA GLU A 301 21.56 2.47 -41.59
C GLU A 301 22.05 1.03 -41.60
N LYS A 302 21.25 0.12 -41.06
CA LYS A 302 21.33 -1.28 -41.42
C LYS A 302 20.90 -1.32 -42.87
N ASN A 303 21.89 -1.21 -43.74
CA ASN A 303 21.83 -1.56 -45.15
C ASN A 303 21.38 -3.01 -45.24
N ASP A 304 20.07 -3.26 -45.24
CA ASP A 304 19.52 -4.55 -45.58
C ASP A 304 18.60 -4.42 -46.79
N ASP A 305 18.96 -5.27 -47.73
CA ASP A 305 18.51 -5.40 -49.10
C ASP A 305 17.01 -5.67 -49.21
N ALA A 306 16.46 -5.27 -50.35
CA ALA A 306 15.05 -5.25 -50.66
C ALA A 306 14.40 -6.64 -50.61
N THR A 307 13.26 -6.79 -49.92
CA THR A 307 12.12 -7.53 -50.48
C THR A 307 10.78 -7.17 -49.83
N THR A 308 9.86 -6.78 -50.70
CA THR A 308 8.43 -6.49 -50.53
C THR A 308 7.67 -7.24 -49.44
N ASN A 309 6.87 -6.52 -48.64
CA ASN A 309 5.54 -7.03 -48.25
C ASN A 309 4.54 -5.91 -47.91
N THR A 310 3.33 -6.13 -48.44
CA THR A 310 2.13 -5.32 -48.45
C THR A 310 1.65 -4.92 -47.05
N THR A 311 1.67 -3.62 -46.75
CA THR A 311 1.14 -3.05 -45.50
C THR A 311 -0.35 -2.81 -45.62
N THR A 312 -1.15 -3.62 -44.94
CA THR A 312 -2.56 -3.31 -44.62
C THR A 312 -2.59 -2.12 -43.65
N ILE A 313 -3.17 -1.01 -44.09
CA ILE A 313 -3.50 0.16 -43.27
C ILE A 313 -4.74 -0.22 -42.44
N GLY A 314 -4.53 -0.64 -41.20
CA GLY A 314 -5.61 -0.92 -40.25
C GLY A 314 -5.03 -0.89 -38.83
N ASP A 315 -5.56 0.01 -38.01
CA ASP A 315 -5.34 0.10 -36.56
C ASP A 315 -3.86 0.08 -36.14
N VAL A 316 -3.14 1.16 -36.45
CA VAL A 316 -1.89 1.44 -35.74
C VAL A 316 -2.30 1.89 -34.34
N ASP A 317 -2.27 0.95 -33.40
CA ASP A 317 -2.26 1.26 -31.98
C ASP A 317 -1.06 2.19 -31.74
N ASP A 318 -1.30 3.50 -31.75
CA ASP A 318 -0.33 4.57 -31.44
C ASP A 318 0.01 4.55 -29.94
N ASP A 319 0.35 3.38 -29.41
CA ASP A 319 0.91 3.27 -28.07
C ASP A 319 2.29 3.94 -28.09
N PRO A 320 2.54 4.94 -27.22
CA PRO A 320 3.82 5.63 -27.19
C PRO A 320 4.94 4.61 -26.90
N PRO A 321 6.12 4.78 -27.49
CA PRO A 321 7.23 3.86 -27.25
C PRO A 321 7.55 3.79 -25.75
N PRO A 322 7.96 2.61 -25.26
CA PRO A 322 8.27 2.45 -23.84
C PRO A 322 9.41 3.40 -23.44
N PRO A 323 9.37 3.97 -22.22
CA PRO A 323 10.48 4.73 -21.65
C PRO A 323 11.79 3.92 -21.73
N ASN A 324 12.89 4.62 -22.00
CA ASN A 324 14.19 3.95 -21.99
C ASN A 324 14.57 3.42 -20.59
N GLU A 325 15.46 2.42 -20.56
CA GLU A 325 15.89 1.75 -19.32
C GLU A 325 16.51 2.73 -18.31
N ASP A 326 17.27 3.71 -18.78
CA ASP A 326 17.91 4.75 -17.97
C ASP A 326 16.90 5.61 -17.20
N LEU A 327 15.79 5.96 -17.84
CA LEU A 327 14.68 6.72 -17.25
C LEU A 327 13.96 5.85 -16.22
N ILE A 328 13.64 4.60 -16.56
CA ILE A 328 13.02 3.66 -15.62
C ILE A 328 13.89 3.50 -14.37
N LYS A 329 15.21 3.37 -14.54
CA LYS A 329 16.17 3.28 -13.45
C LYS A 329 16.21 4.55 -12.59
N THR A 330 16.25 5.72 -13.22
CA THR A 330 16.28 7.00 -12.48
C THR A 330 14.96 7.24 -11.74
N TYR A 331 13.83 6.90 -12.37
CA TYR A 331 12.50 6.92 -11.80
C TYR A 331 12.36 6.01 -10.59
N THR A 332 12.70 4.73 -10.73
CA THR A 332 12.61 3.74 -9.65
C THR A 332 13.53 4.10 -8.49
N ASN A 333 14.71 4.67 -8.74
CA ASN A 333 15.60 5.18 -7.70
C ASN A 333 14.97 6.33 -6.89
N LEU A 334 14.41 7.34 -7.56
CA LEU A 334 13.76 8.45 -6.85
C LEU A 334 12.52 7.98 -6.08
N LYS A 335 11.69 7.12 -6.70
CA LYS A 335 10.55 6.49 -6.04
C LYS A 335 11.00 5.72 -4.79
N ALA A 336 12.03 4.90 -4.90
CA ALA A 336 12.58 4.16 -3.76
C ALA A 336 13.07 5.07 -2.63
N SER A 337 13.65 6.23 -2.97
CA SER A 337 14.06 7.21 -1.98
C SER A 337 12.88 7.92 -1.30
N ILE A 338 11.80 8.24 -2.02
CA ILE A 338 10.55 8.74 -1.42
C ILE A 338 10.01 7.71 -0.41
N PHE A 339 9.88 6.44 -0.83
CA PHE A 339 9.44 5.37 0.06
C PHE A 339 10.34 5.21 1.27
N ALA A 340 11.66 5.19 1.09
CA ALA A 340 12.59 5.07 2.20
C ALA A 340 12.46 6.24 3.18
N ARG A 341 12.29 7.46 2.66
CA ARG A 341 12.19 8.68 3.48
C ARG A 341 10.92 8.73 4.32
N TYR A 342 9.78 8.37 3.74
CA TYR A 342 8.47 8.48 4.39
C TYR A 342 7.92 7.15 4.88
N ARG A 343 8.74 6.08 4.88
CA ARG A 343 8.32 4.75 5.35
C ARG A 343 7.78 4.82 6.77
N THR A 344 8.56 5.34 7.71
CA THR A 344 8.19 5.40 9.11
C THR A 344 6.90 6.20 9.33
N LEU A 345 6.73 7.34 8.65
CA LEU A 345 5.48 8.10 8.64
C LEU A 345 4.29 7.22 8.22
N ALA A 346 4.42 6.52 7.09
CA ALA A 346 3.34 5.69 6.59
C ALA A 346 3.08 4.45 7.48
N GLU A 347 4.10 3.92 8.16
CA GLU A 347 3.93 2.91 9.21
C GLU A 347 3.18 3.48 10.42
N LEU A 348 3.51 4.69 10.88
CA LEU A 348 2.81 5.38 11.97
C LEU A 348 1.31 5.53 11.67
N LEU A 349 0.97 6.02 10.47
CA LEU A 349 -0.42 6.12 10.04
C LEU A 349 -1.07 4.74 9.85
N GLY A 350 -0.29 3.75 9.43
CA GLY A 350 -0.73 2.36 9.34
C GLY A 350 -1.08 1.75 10.70
N VAL A 351 -0.39 2.15 11.78
CA VAL A 351 -0.70 1.73 13.15
C VAL A 351 -2.10 2.17 13.57
N MET A 352 -2.51 3.38 13.17
CA MET A 352 -3.86 3.87 13.47
C MET A 352 -4.93 2.96 12.88
N LEU A 353 -4.75 2.57 11.61
CA LEU A 353 -5.66 1.66 10.91
C LEU A 353 -5.63 0.25 11.51
N LEU A 354 -4.49 -0.18 12.04
CA LEU A 354 -4.33 -1.45 12.74
C LEU A 354 -5.08 -1.47 14.08
N ASP A 355 -4.95 -0.40 14.86
CA ASP A 355 -5.65 -0.29 16.13
C ASP A 355 -7.16 -0.28 15.91
N GLU A 356 -7.62 0.47 14.90
CA GLU A 356 -9.02 0.52 14.56
C GLU A 356 -9.54 -0.82 14.02
N ALA A 357 -8.75 -1.52 13.21
CA ALA A 357 -9.09 -2.87 12.75
C ALA A 357 -9.21 -3.86 13.93
N ARG A 358 -8.31 -3.73 14.93
CA ARG A 358 -8.35 -4.51 16.17
C ARG A 358 -9.61 -4.20 16.99
N ASN A 359 -9.92 -2.92 17.18
CA ASN A 359 -11.12 -2.49 17.92
C ASN A 359 -12.41 -2.97 17.23
N ALA A 360 -12.42 -2.97 15.89
CA ALA A 360 -13.52 -3.47 15.07
C ALA A 360 -13.56 -5.02 14.95
N ASN A 361 -12.56 -5.73 15.50
CA ASN A 361 -12.42 -7.20 15.39
C ASN A 361 -12.49 -7.73 13.95
N ILE A 362 -11.93 -7.00 12.99
CA ILE A 362 -11.90 -7.43 11.58
C ILE A 362 -10.65 -8.24 11.28
N ASN A 363 -10.72 -9.13 10.28
CA ASN A 363 -9.52 -9.76 9.74
C ASN A 363 -8.64 -8.70 9.07
N PHE A 364 -7.33 -8.80 9.26
CA PHE A 364 -6.35 -7.85 8.81
C PHE A 364 -5.24 -8.56 8.03
N MET A 365 -4.79 -7.94 6.94
CA MET A 365 -3.60 -8.36 6.18
C MET A 365 -2.65 -7.19 6.00
N CYS A 366 -1.35 -7.40 6.19
CA CYS A 366 -0.32 -6.48 5.73
C CYS A 366 0.71 -7.18 4.85
N GLU A 367 1.17 -6.48 3.80
CA GLU A 367 2.22 -6.94 2.91
C GLU A 367 3.57 -6.39 3.33
N THR A 368 4.59 -7.24 3.28
CA THR A 368 5.99 -6.87 3.39
C THR A 368 6.84 -7.69 2.43
N SER A 369 8.08 -7.26 2.22
CA SER A 369 9.06 -8.03 1.48
C SER A 369 9.58 -9.26 2.25
N GLY A 370 9.40 -9.31 3.57
CA GLY A 370 9.84 -10.44 4.40
C GLY A 370 11.34 -10.51 4.67
N ARG A 371 12.10 -9.46 4.31
CA ARG A 371 13.58 -9.43 4.38
C ARG A 371 14.15 -9.39 5.80
N ASP A 372 13.33 -9.03 6.78
CA ASP A 372 13.69 -8.94 8.18
C ASP A 372 12.55 -9.41 9.08
N VAL A 373 12.88 -9.62 10.35
CA VAL A 373 11.96 -10.12 11.35
C VAL A 373 11.13 -9.03 12.03
N ALA A 374 11.38 -7.75 11.72
CA ALA A 374 10.77 -6.62 12.41
C ALA A 374 9.25 -6.61 12.20
N MET A 375 8.77 -6.94 11.00
CA MET A 375 7.33 -7.01 10.70
C MET A 375 6.59 -8.12 11.47
N PHE A 376 7.27 -9.21 11.83
CA PHE A 376 6.67 -10.24 12.69
C PHE A 376 6.52 -9.74 14.13
N ARG A 377 7.55 -9.03 14.64
CA ARG A 377 7.51 -8.39 15.97
C ARG A 377 6.46 -7.29 16.01
N TYR A 378 6.37 -6.50 14.94
CA TYR A 378 5.37 -5.46 14.75
C TYR A 378 3.95 -6.02 14.88
N LEU A 379 3.62 -7.10 14.15
CA LEU A 379 2.31 -7.74 14.29
C LEU A 379 2.09 -8.39 15.67
N ASN A 380 3.10 -9.01 16.27
CA ASN A 380 2.99 -9.53 17.63
C ASN A 380 2.70 -8.43 18.66
N HIS A 381 3.24 -7.23 18.46
CA HIS A 381 3.00 -6.09 19.34
C HIS A 381 1.54 -5.62 19.26
N PHE A 382 1.00 -5.44 18.04
CA PHE A 382 -0.38 -4.98 17.87
C PHE A 382 -1.42 -6.07 18.10
N PHE A 383 -1.07 -7.33 17.84
CA PHE A 383 -1.91 -8.50 18.03
C PHE A 383 -1.22 -9.50 18.96
N PRO A 384 -1.10 -9.18 20.26
CA PRO A 384 -0.46 -10.07 21.20
C PRO A 384 -1.23 -11.40 21.29
N PRO A 385 -0.54 -12.52 21.58
CA PRO A 385 -1.23 -13.76 21.90
C PRO A 385 -2.17 -13.50 23.09
N GLY A 386 -3.46 -13.79 22.92
CA GLY A 386 -4.45 -13.49 23.95
C GLY A 386 -4.26 -14.39 25.17
N GLU A 387 -3.81 -13.82 26.28
CA GLU A 387 -4.04 -14.41 27.60
C GLU A 387 -5.55 -14.45 27.86
N GLY A 388 -6.10 -15.60 28.28
CA GLY A 388 -7.54 -15.71 28.60
C GLY A 388 -8.49 -15.86 27.41
N GLY A 389 -8.00 -16.11 26.19
CA GLY A 389 -8.85 -16.63 25.12
C GLY A 389 -9.35 -15.64 24.06
N GLY A 390 -9.01 -14.34 24.17
CA GLY A 390 -9.55 -13.26 23.33
C GLY A 390 -8.59 -12.63 22.29
N GLY A 391 -7.62 -13.37 21.77
CA GLY A 391 -6.62 -12.83 20.81
C GLY A 391 -6.98 -13.05 19.34
N TYR A 392 -6.12 -12.56 18.43
CA TYR A 392 -6.17 -12.84 17.00
C TYR A 392 -5.51 -14.19 16.66
N ASN A 393 -5.98 -14.86 15.61
CA ASN A 393 -5.20 -15.90 14.92
C ASN A 393 -4.12 -15.22 14.07
N LYS A 394 -2.87 -15.67 14.16
CA LYS A 394 -1.77 -15.10 13.38
C LYS A 394 -1.34 -16.04 12.28
N LEU A 395 -1.15 -15.51 11.08
CA LEU A 395 -0.81 -16.29 9.89
C LEU A 395 0.30 -15.60 9.11
N ALA A 396 1.38 -16.33 8.81
CA ALA A 396 2.41 -15.89 7.89
C ALA A 396 2.22 -16.59 6.53
N LEU A 397 2.11 -15.80 5.47
CA LEU A 397 2.06 -16.27 4.09
C LEU A 397 3.39 -15.99 3.40
N HIS A 398 3.89 -16.97 2.66
CA HIS A 398 5.11 -16.83 1.88
C HIS A 398 4.87 -17.22 0.43
N PHE A 399 5.00 -16.23 -0.45
CA PHE A 399 4.87 -16.43 -1.89
C PHE A 399 6.25 -16.51 -2.53
N THR A 400 6.48 -17.58 -3.27
CA THR A 400 7.65 -17.78 -4.12
C THR A 400 7.26 -17.78 -5.58
N ILE A 401 8.23 -17.61 -6.47
CA ILE A 401 8.05 -17.74 -7.91
C ILE A 401 9.08 -18.72 -8.47
N ASN A 402 8.67 -19.54 -9.45
CA ASN A 402 9.56 -20.48 -10.13
C ASN A 402 10.74 -19.82 -10.85
N ASP A 403 10.52 -18.65 -11.45
CA ASP A 403 11.53 -17.88 -12.18
C ASP A 403 11.31 -16.38 -11.95
N LEU A 404 12.31 -15.75 -11.34
CA LEU A 404 12.26 -14.34 -10.93
C LEU A 404 12.21 -13.38 -12.13
N SER A 405 12.69 -13.79 -13.31
CA SER A 405 12.71 -12.92 -14.50
C SER A 405 11.31 -12.46 -14.91
N TYR A 406 10.28 -13.29 -14.74
CA TYR A 406 8.88 -12.90 -14.98
C TYR A 406 8.39 -11.82 -14.01
N ALA A 407 8.80 -11.88 -12.75
CA ALA A 407 8.48 -10.83 -11.78
C ALA A 407 9.21 -9.52 -12.13
N MET A 408 10.46 -9.62 -12.60
CA MET A 408 11.24 -8.47 -13.08
C MET A 408 10.55 -7.77 -14.26
N THR A 409 10.21 -8.52 -15.31
CA THR A 409 9.46 -8.00 -16.47
C THR A 409 8.13 -7.37 -16.04
N SER A 410 7.37 -8.05 -15.17
CA SER A 410 6.09 -7.52 -14.67
C SER A 410 6.26 -6.20 -13.90
N VAL A 411 7.34 -6.06 -13.12
CA VAL A 411 7.67 -4.81 -12.42
C VAL A 411 8.03 -3.71 -13.41
N ASP A 412 8.84 -3.99 -14.42
CA ASP A 412 9.29 -3.00 -15.40
C ASP A 412 8.13 -2.49 -16.27
N GLU A 413 7.27 -3.40 -16.77
CA GLU A 413 6.04 -3.04 -17.48
C GLU A 413 5.12 -2.16 -16.63
N ARG A 414 4.99 -2.49 -15.34
CA ARG A 414 4.20 -1.70 -14.40
C ARG A 414 4.80 -0.32 -14.19
N MET A 415 6.12 -0.19 -14.07
CA MET A 415 6.79 1.12 -13.93
C MET A 415 6.57 1.98 -15.17
N THR A 416 6.66 1.39 -16.36
CA THR A 416 6.34 2.07 -17.62
C THR A 416 4.91 2.61 -17.63
N ARG A 417 3.92 1.78 -17.28
CA ARG A 417 2.52 2.22 -17.19
C ARG A 417 2.33 3.31 -16.14
N GLU A 418 2.93 3.17 -14.97
CA GLU A 418 2.86 4.15 -13.89
C GLU A 418 3.43 5.51 -14.30
N ILE A 419 4.57 5.53 -15.00
CA ILE A 419 5.16 6.77 -15.54
C ILE A 419 4.18 7.49 -16.49
N ASN A 420 3.56 6.74 -17.41
CA ASN A 420 2.61 7.28 -18.37
C ASN A 420 1.32 7.78 -17.70
N LEU A 421 0.77 7.00 -16.76
CA LEU A 421 -0.39 7.39 -15.97
C LEU A 421 -0.09 8.63 -15.11
N GLY A 422 1.09 8.69 -14.50
CA GLY A 422 1.52 9.82 -13.68
C GLY A 422 1.65 11.10 -14.47
N LYS A 423 2.21 11.03 -15.69
CA LYS A 423 2.25 12.15 -16.63
C LYS A 423 0.84 12.67 -16.93
N ALA A 424 -0.07 11.77 -17.33
CA ALA A 424 -1.46 12.12 -17.62
C ALA A 424 -2.18 12.69 -16.38
N ALA A 425 -1.93 12.13 -15.20
CA ALA A 425 -2.53 12.56 -13.94
C ALA A 425 -2.19 14.02 -13.60
N ILE A 426 -0.94 14.44 -13.80
CA ILE A 426 -0.54 15.85 -13.57
C ILE A 426 -1.31 16.80 -14.47
N GLU A 427 -1.57 16.41 -15.72
CA GLU A 427 -2.29 17.25 -16.70
C GLU A 427 -3.74 17.50 -16.27
N THR A 428 -4.34 16.58 -15.53
CA THR A 428 -5.70 16.76 -14.98
C THR A 428 -5.74 17.81 -13.88
N GLY A 429 -4.64 17.96 -13.13
CA GLY A 429 -4.59 18.78 -11.92
C GLY A 429 -5.37 18.21 -10.73
N ASP A 430 -5.85 16.97 -10.81
CA ASP A 430 -6.51 16.24 -9.73
C ASP A 430 -5.48 15.41 -8.95
N VAL A 431 -5.31 15.75 -7.67
CA VAL A 431 -4.40 15.05 -6.76
C VAL A 431 -4.75 13.57 -6.60
N VAL A 432 -6.02 13.19 -6.77
CA VAL A 432 -6.41 11.78 -6.66
C VAL A 432 -5.94 10.98 -7.86
N GLU A 433 -5.96 11.55 -9.07
CA GLU A 433 -5.36 10.89 -10.23
C GLU A 433 -3.85 10.68 -10.02
N VAL A 434 -3.16 11.64 -9.37
CA VAL A 434 -1.73 11.48 -9.00
C VAL A 434 -1.53 10.34 -8.01
N ILE A 435 -2.37 10.25 -6.98
CA ILE A 435 -2.31 9.17 -5.99
C ILE A 435 -2.52 7.84 -6.71
N TYR A 436 -3.59 7.70 -7.51
CA TYR A 436 -3.96 6.46 -8.20
C TYR A 436 -2.99 6.06 -9.31
N ALA A 437 -2.24 7.01 -9.89
CA ALA A 437 -1.17 6.68 -10.84
C ALA A 437 -0.11 5.75 -10.23
N ASN A 438 0.11 5.78 -8.91
CA ASN A 438 1.04 4.85 -8.26
C ASN A 438 0.47 3.42 -8.28
N LEU A 439 1.13 2.52 -9.01
CA LEU A 439 0.69 1.14 -9.25
C LEU A 439 1.38 0.11 -8.35
N GLY A 440 2.27 0.53 -7.45
CA GLY A 440 2.88 -0.40 -6.51
C GLY A 440 4.01 0.18 -5.67
N GLY A 441 4.74 -0.72 -4.99
CA GLY A 441 5.89 -0.39 -4.16
C GLY A 441 7.12 0.17 -4.91
N PRO A 442 8.21 0.43 -4.15
CA PRO A 442 9.36 1.23 -4.63
C PRO A 442 10.37 0.46 -5.48
N TYR A 443 10.38 -0.86 -5.39
CA TYR A 443 11.45 -1.66 -5.95
C TYR A 443 11.28 -1.82 -7.46
N GLY A 444 12.30 -1.40 -8.22
CA GLY A 444 12.52 -1.83 -9.60
C GLY A 444 13.00 -3.29 -9.68
N SER A 445 13.05 -3.83 -10.89
CA SER A 445 13.43 -5.21 -11.16
C SER A 445 14.81 -5.59 -10.61
N GLU A 446 15.80 -4.69 -10.67
CA GLU A 446 17.16 -4.91 -10.17
C GLU A 446 17.22 -5.30 -8.68
N ALA A 447 16.28 -4.83 -7.86
CA ALA A 447 16.27 -5.11 -6.42
C ALA A 447 15.69 -6.49 -6.07
N LEU A 448 14.92 -7.11 -6.97
CA LEU A 448 14.10 -8.27 -6.62
C LEU A 448 14.91 -9.49 -6.21
N ARG A 449 16.10 -9.70 -6.78
CA ARG A 449 16.95 -10.86 -6.47
C ARG A 449 17.36 -10.87 -5.00
N LYS A 450 17.95 -9.76 -4.55
CA LYS A 450 18.34 -9.61 -3.15
C LYS A 450 17.14 -9.66 -2.21
N VAL A 451 16.01 -9.07 -2.63
CA VAL A 451 14.76 -9.12 -1.84
C VAL A 451 14.28 -10.57 -1.67
N GLN A 452 14.33 -11.38 -2.74
CA GLN A 452 13.98 -12.80 -2.68
C GLN A 452 14.92 -13.55 -1.73
N GLU A 453 16.22 -13.44 -1.94
CA GLU A 453 17.24 -14.11 -1.12
C GLU A 453 17.09 -13.78 0.37
N ASP A 454 16.91 -12.50 0.70
CA ASP A 454 16.70 -12.04 2.08
C ASP A 454 15.38 -12.60 2.66
N SER A 455 14.30 -12.62 1.86
CA SER A 455 12.99 -13.12 2.28
C SER A 455 12.98 -14.63 2.52
N ASP A 456 13.55 -15.40 1.59
CA ASP A 456 13.61 -16.86 1.66
C ASP A 456 14.46 -17.28 2.87
N ARG A 457 15.59 -16.58 3.10
CA ARG A 457 16.42 -16.78 4.29
C ARG A 457 15.64 -16.56 5.59
N VAL A 458 14.92 -15.44 5.73
CA VAL A 458 14.12 -15.19 6.94
C VAL A 458 13.01 -16.23 7.10
N TRP A 459 12.35 -16.60 6.01
CA TRP A 459 11.31 -17.62 6.03
C TRP A 459 11.85 -18.98 6.53
N ASP A 460 12.92 -19.47 5.93
CA ASP A 460 13.47 -20.80 6.21
C ASP A 460 14.20 -20.85 7.56
N GLU A 461 15.00 -19.84 7.88
CA GLU A 461 15.86 -19.84 9.06
C GLU A 461 15.15 -19.38 10.33
N VAL A 462 14.19 -18.45 10.20
CA VAL A 462 13.52 -17.83 11.35
C VAL A 462 12.09 -18.36 11.48
N VAL A 463 11.25 -18.18 10.46
CA VAL A 463 9.80 -18.44 10.58
C VAL A 463 9.51 -19.93 10.66
N MET A 464 10.09 -20.74 9.78
CA MET A 464 9.83 -22.18 9.74
C MET A 464 10.55 -22.93 10.87
N ARG A 465 11.75 -22.50 11.26
CA ARG A 465 12.54 -23.15 12.33
C ARG A 465 12.31 -22.61 13.74
N GLY A 466 11.50 -21.56 13.91
CA GLY A 466 11.25 -20.95 15.22
C GLY A 466 12.44 -20.16 15.76
N GLY A 467 13.28 -19.61 14.88
CA GLY A 467 14.45 -18.84 15.27
C GLY A 467 14.07 -17.63 16.12
N GLY A 468 14.46 -17.63 17.40
CA GLY A 468 14.19 -16.52 18.32
C GLY A 468 12.73 -16.38 18.75
N GLY A 469 11.94 -17.46 18.71
CA GLY A 469 10.53 -17.48 19.15
C GLY A 469 9.56 -16.81 18.18
N ILE A 470 10.03 -16.40 17.00
CA ILE A 470 9.23 -15.67 16.02
C ILE A 470 8.41 -16.66 15.20
N GLY A 471 7.08 -16.51 15.24
CA GLY A 471 6.17 -17.35 14.47
C GLY A 471 5.87 -18.72 15.10
N ASP A 472 6.33 -19.00 16.32
CA ASP A 472 6.07 -20.28 17.00
C ASP A 472 4.58 -20.50 17.29
N ASP A 473 3.87 -19.43 17.59
CA ASP A 473 2.43 -19.38 17.85
C ASP A 473 1.60 -19.01 16.60
N TRP A 474 2.22 -19.02 15.41
CA TRP A 474 1.57 -18.62 14.15
C TRP A 474 1.28 -19.83 13.28
N TYR A 475 0.19 -19.72 12.52
CA TYR A 475 0.02 -20.52 11.32
C TYR A 475 0.99 -20.06 10.23
N LYS A 476 1.42 -20.97 9.38
CA LYS A 476 2.35 -20.71 8.29
C LYS A 476 1.81 -21.33 7.01
N ALA A 477 1.96 -20.67 5.88
CA ALA A 477 1.62 -21.24 4.59
C ALA A 477 2.57 -20.76 3.51
N SER A 478 3.06 -21.69 2.69
CA SER A 478 3.92 -21.40 1.55
C SER A 478 3.17 -21.68 0.24
N MET A 479 3.26 -20.76 -0.70
CA MET A 479 2.63 -20.87 -2.00
C MET A 479 3.66 -20.59 -3.09
N ARG A 480 3.64 -21.38 -4.15
CA ARG A 480 4.51 -21.20 -5.31
C ARG A 480 3.72 -20.73 -6.50
N ILE A 481 4.15 -19.62 -7.07
CA ILE A 481 3.64 -19.10 -8.34
C ILE A 481 4.48 -19.69 -9.47
N ASN A 482 3.79 -20.24 -10.47
CA ASN A 482 4.40 -20.72 -11.69
C ASN A 482 4.10 -19.71 -12.80
N ALA A 483 5.06 -18.84 -13.06
CA ALA A 483 5.02 -17.88 -14.14
C ALA A 483 5.54 -18.50 -15.45
N HIS A 484 4.96 -18.02 -16.55
CA HIS A 484 5.19 -18.48 -17.91
C HIS A 484 5.09 -17.30 -18.88
N SER A 485 5.78 -17.40 -20.02
CA SER A 485 5.70 -16.43 -21.11
C SER A 485 4.55 -16.71 -22.08
N ASP A 486 4.13 -17.97 -22.20
CA ASP A 486 3.27 -18.48 -23.26
C ASP A 486 1.88 -18.94 -22.78
N LYS A 487 1.66 -18.98 -21.46
CA LYS A 487 0.39 -19.38 -20.86
C LYS A 487 0.09 -18.59 -19.58
N PRO A 488 -1.17 -18.59 -19.11
CA PRO A 488 -1.52 -17.94 -17.85
C PRO A 488 -0.67 -18.45 -16.69
N TRP A 489 -0.32 -17.54 -15.78
CA TRP A 489 0.37 -17.94 -14.55
C TRP A 489 -0.54 -18.84 -13.72
N THR A 490 0.07 -19.73 -12.94
CA THR A 490 -0.65 -20.60 -11.99
C THR A 490 -0.06 -20.47 -10.59
N ILE A 491 -0.74 -21.05 -9.62
CA ILE A 491 -0.27 -21.17 -8.24
C ILE A 491 -0.49 -22.58 -7.71
N GLN A 492 0.37 -23.00 -6.78
CA GLN A 492 0.20 -24.23 -6.03
C GLN A 492 0.54 -24.00 -4.56
N ALA A 493 -0.15 -24.72 -3.68
CA ALA A 493 0.26 -24.86 -2.29
C ALA A 493 1.59 -25.62 -2.22
N VAL A 494 2.50 -25.20 -1.34
CA VAL A 494 3.61 -26.04 -0.87
C VAL A 494 3.12 -26.70 0.41
N ARG A 495 2.81 -28.00 0.33
CA ARG A 495 2.25 -28.76 1.44
C ARG A 495 3.29 -28.95 2.55
N PRO A 496 2.87 -29.30 3.78
CA PRO A 496 3.79 -29.53 4.90
C PRO A 496 4.86 -30.61 4.63
N ASP A 497 4.60 -31.56 3.72
CA ASP A 497 5.54 -32.59 3.29
C ASP A 497 6.49 -32.15 2.16
N GLY A 498 6.41 -30.88 1.74
CA GLY A 498 7.18 -30.30 0.64
C GLY A 498 6.62 -30.60 -0.76
N SER A 499 5.56 -31.40 -0.89
CA SER A 499 4.92 -31.67 -2.17
C SER A 499 4.07 -30.49 -2.64
N PHE A 500 3.82 -30.41 -3.96
CA PHE A 500 2.92 -29.39 -4.50
C PHE A 500 1.46 -29.85 -4.44
N GLY A 501 0.59 -28.92 -4.06
CA GLY A 501 -0.85 -29.10 -4.06
C GLY A 501 -1.48 -29.02 -5.45
N ARG A 502 -2.82 -28.89 -5.49
CA ARG A 502 -3.55 -28.65 -6.73
C ARG A 502 -3.08 -27.34 -7.38
N GLU A 503 -2.98 -27.35 -8.71
CA GLU A 503 -2.68 -26.17 -9.51
C GLU A 503 -3.96 -25.36 -9.80
N TYR A 504 -3.87 -24.05 -9.62
CA TYR A 504 -4.95 -23.11 -9.89
C TYR A 504 -4.44 -22.01 -10.84
N ALA A 505 -5.18 -21.74 -11.91
CA ALA A 505 -4.87 -20.65 -12.82
C ALA A 505 -5.36 -19.31 -12.26
N PHE A 506 -4.59 -18.25 -12.47
CA PHE A 506 -5.07 -16.90 -12.18
C PHE A 506 -6.22 -16.53 -13.12
N GLY A 507 -7.33 -16.07 -12.55
CA GLY A 507 -8.42 -15.47 -13.31
C GLY A 507 -8.12 -14.01 -13.66
N GLU A 508 -9.15 -13.31 -14.15
CA GLU A 508 -9.08 -11.87 -14.38
C GLU A 508 -8.69 -11.13 -13.09
N PRO A 509 -7.82 -10.11 -13.18
CA PRO A 509 -7.54 -9.23 -12.05
C PRO A 509 -8.84 -8.61 -11.53
N ARG A 510 -8.94 -8.45 -10.21
CA ARG A 510 -10.07 -7.73 -9.61
C ARG A 510 -10.12 -6.32 -10.18
N THR A 511 -11.25 -5.96 -10.79
CA THR A 511 -11.57 -4.57 -11.10
C THR A 511 -12.00 -3.89 -9.81
N VAL A 512 -11.09 -3.12 -9.21
CA VAL A 512 -11.37 -2.35 -7.97
C VAL A 512 -12.28 -1.18 -8.28
#